data_AF-A0A1G6YU23-F1
#
_entry.id   AF-A0A1G6YU23-F1
#
_cell.length_a   1.000
_cell.length_b   1.000
_cell.length_c   1.000
_cell.angle_alpha   90.00
_cell.angle_beta   90.00
_cell.angle_gamma   90.00
#
_symmetry.space_group_name_H-M   'P 1'
#
loop_
_entity.id
_entity.type
_entity.pdbx_description
1 polymer ?
#
loop_
_entity_poly.entity_id
_entity_poly.type
_entity_poly.pdbx_seq_one_letter_code
_entity_poly.pdbx_strand_id
1 'polypeptide(L)'
;MPAVRDTISDILAVLRFNLEEALNDLAPMPDNTDDDRVVLGNIAFHESSDTSITNAIGNRIVLTLVKTEEEYAMKNRPNHRRNPVSGNLEYANPPVFLNLYVLITANVGEYEVALSFLSRVISYFQHQNVFNENNTVAPSGGFVPEIFHFNVSMVSPGLEQLNHLWGVLGGKIMPSVFYKLQLQQIEYIPDEPQPASPITKITLTEQIN
;
A
#
# COMPACT_ATOMS: atom_id res chain seq x y z
N MET A 1 -0.27 -18.30 18.14
CA MET A 1 -0.45 -16.82 18.18
C MET A 1 -1.16 -16.50 16.89
N PRO A 2 -2.32 -15.83 16.92
CA PRO A 2 -3.06 -15.56 15.70
C PRO A 2 -2.17 -14.75 14.76
N ALA A 3 -1.91 -15.28 13.57
CA ALA A 3 -1.03 -14.65 12.60
C ALA A 3 -1.78 -13.52 11.88
N VAL A 4 -1.43 -12.27 12.20
CA VAL A 4 -1.76 -11.13 11.35
C VAL A 4 -0.74 -11.10 10.23
N ARG A 5 -1.19 -11.20 8.98
CA ARG A 5 -0.29 -11.11 7.81
C ARG A 5 0.11 -9.64 7.60
N ASP A 6 1.41 -9.36 7.47
CA ASP A 6 2.01 -8.01 7.30
C ASP A 6 1.82 -7.44 5.88
N THR A 7 0.59 -7.53 5.38
CA THR A 7 0.26 -7.28 3.98
C THR A 7 0.50 -5.86 3.48
N ILE A 8 0.46 -4.85 4.36
CA ILE A 8 0.76 -3.45 3.99
C ILE A 8 2.24 -3.31 3.62
N SER A 9 3.13 -3.88 4.46
CA SER A 9 4.57 -3.81 4.22
C SER A 9 4.94 -4.57 2.95
N ASP A 10 4.37 -5.77 2.77
CA ASP A 10 4.64 -6.61 1.61
C ASP A 10 4.26 -5.91 0.30
N ILE A 11 3.10 -5.25 0.24
CA ILE A 11 2.65 -4.56 -0.97
C ILE A 11 3.43 -3.30 -1.26
N LEU A 12 3.77 -2.53 -0.23
CA LEU A 12 4.64 -1.38 -0.43
C LEU A 12 6.02 -1.82 -0.90
N ALA A 13 6.52 -2.97 -0.43
CA ALA A 13 7.79 -3.54 -0.91
C ALA A 13 7.70 -4.00 -2.37
N VAL A 14 6.59 -4.63 -2.76
CA VAL A 14 6.31 -4.99 -4.17
C VAL A 14 6.27 -3.73 -5.05
N LEU A 15 5.55 -2.69 -4.62
CA LEU A 15 5.48 -1.42 -5.35
C LEU A 15 6.86 -0.77 -5.47
N ARG A 16 7.62 -0.72 -4.37
CA ARG A 16 8.99 -0.18 -4.33
C ARG A 16 9.87 -0.88 -5.37
N PHE A 17 9.87 -2.21 -5.34
CA PHE A 17 10.71 -3.03 -6.21
C PHE A 17 10.38 -2.82 -7.70
N ASN A 18 9.09 -2.85 -8.07
CA ASN A 18 8.69 -2.68 -9.47
C ASN A 18 8.95 -1.26 -9.99
N LEU A 19 8.76 -0.26 -9.13
CA LEU A 19 9.10 1.12 -9.47
C LEU A 19 10.61 1.28 -9.67
N GLU A 20 11.42 0.67 -8.81
CA GLU A 20 12.88 0.68 -8.91
C GLU A 20 13.37 0.03 -10.20
N GLU A 21 12.87 -1.15 -10.55
CA GLU A 21 13.17 -1.84 -11.80
C GLU A 21 12.80 -0.98 -13.01
N ALA A 22 11.60 -0.42 -13.03
CA ALA A 22 11.14 0.43 -14.12
C ALA A 22 11.98 1.72 -14.27
N LEU A 23 12.43 2.32 -13.16
CA LEU A 23 13.28 3.50 -13.21
C LEU A 23 14.71 3.17 -13.65
N ASN A 24 15.21 1.97 -13.34
CA ASN A 24 16.52 1.49 -13.78
C ASN A 24 16.58 1.33 -15.30
N ASP A 25 15.53 0.80 -15.91
CA ASP A 25 15.44 0.62 -17.37
C ASP A 25 15.40 1.95 -18.14
N LEU A 26 14.84 3.01 -17.54
CA LEU A 26 14.60 4.28 -18.23
C LEU A 26 15.82 5.22 -18.28
N ALA A 27 16.81 5.08 -17.39
CA ALA A 27 18.20 5.59 -17.49
C ALA A 27 18.90 5.47 -16.12
N PRO A 28 20.24 5.31 -16.08
CA PRO A 28 21.00 5.43 -14.84
C PRO A 28 20.97 6.87 -14.29
N MET A 29 20.81 7.01 -12.97
CA MET A 29 21.05 8.27 -12.26
C MET A 29 22.53 8.67 -12.37
N PRO A 30 22.85 9.97 -12.40
CA PRO A 30 24.21 10.43 -12.15
C PRO A 30 24.60 10.08 -10.71
N ASP A 31 25.65 9.29 -10.58
CA ASP A 31 26.43 9.09 -9.36
C ASP A 31 25.64 8.66 -8.10
N ASN A 32 25.01 7.48 -8.15
CA ASN A 32 24.62 6.78 -6.92
C ASN A 32 25.35 5.44 -6.85
N THR A 33 26.22 5.30 -5.86
CA THR A 33 26.98 4.08 -5.56
C THR A 33 26.18 3.10 -4.71
N ASP A 34 24.98 3.49 -4.27
CA ASP A 34 24.07 2.67 -3.49
C ASP A 34 23.01 2.05 -4.39
N ASP A 35 22.71 0.76 -4.15
CA ASP A 35 21.92 -0.10 -5.04
C ASP A 35 20.41 0.24 -4.96
N ASP A 36 19.96 0.75 -3.80
CA ASP A 36 18.55 1.08 -3.54
C ASP A 36 18.24 2.55 -3.93
N ARG A 37 17.57 2.76 -5.06
CA ARG A 37 17.14 4.08 -5.57
C ARG A 37 15.78 4.52 -5.04
N VAL A 38 14.92 3.55 -4.76
CA VAL A 38 13.55 3.75 -4.27
C VAL A 38 13.45 3.13 -2.87
N VAL A 39 13.06 3.93 -1.88
CA VAL A 39 13.00 3.47 -0.49
C VAL A 39 11.64 3.69 0.13
N LEU A 40 11.24 2.75 0.99
CA LEU A 40 10.10 2.94 1.90
C LEU A 40 10.60 3.72 3.11
N GLY A 41 9.98 4.87 3.38
CA GLY A 41 10.43 5.72 4.47
C GLY A 41 9.51 6.90 4.71
N ASN A 42 9.71 7.58 5.83
CA ASN A 42 8.98 8.80 6.14
C ASN A 42 9.82 10.02 5.76
N ILE A 43 9.36 10.76 4.75
CA ILE A 43 10.04 11.97 4.24
C ILE A 43 10.16 13.09 5.29
N ALA A 44 9.35 13.06 6.35
CA ALA A 44 9.45 14.01 7.45
C ALA A 44 10.82 13.98 8.16
N PHE A 45 11.57 12.88 8.03
CA PHE A 45 12.89 12.73 8.64
C PHE A 45 14.05 13.25 7.79
N HIS A 46 13.80 13.91 6.65
CA HIS A 46 14.87 14.41 5.78
C HIS A 46 15.80 15.43 6.45
N GLU A 47 15.34 16.10 7.51
CA GLU A 47 16.15 16.99 8.37
C GLU A 47 16.31 16.46 9.80
N SER A 48 16.19 15.14 10.00
CA SER A 48 16.39 14.57 11.33
C SER A 48 17.85 14.76 11.78
N SER A 49 18.05 14.90 13.10
CA SER A 49 19.39 14.99 13.69
C SER A 49 20.17 13.68 13.60
N ASP A 50 19.48 12.58 13.26
CA ASP A 50 20.08 11.26 13.09
C ASP A 50 20.58 11.10 11.65
N THR A 51 21.89 11.19 11.49
CA THR A 51 22.57 11.07 10.20
C THR A 51 22.27 9.74 9.50
N SER A 52 21.96 8.67 10.25
CA SER A 52 21.66 7.36 9.65
C SER A 52 20.33 7.40 8.89
N ILE A 53 19.31 8.05 9.46
CA ILE A 53 17.98 8.18 8.86
C ILE A 53 18.04 9.12 7.66
N THR A 54 18.72 10.27 7.78
CA THR A 54 18.87 11.20 6.67
C THR A 54 19.62 10.57 5.50
N ASN A 55 20.65 9.78 5.77
CA ASN A 55 21.40 9.07 4.73
C ASN A 55 20.57 7.95 4.08
N ALA A 56 19.66 7.31 4.82
CA ALA A 56 18.79 6.27 4.29
C ALA A 56 17.77 6.81 3.26
N ILE A 57 17.32 8.06 3.39
CA ILE A 57 16.35 8.69 2.47
C ILE A 57 16.94 9.76 1.56
N GLY A 58 18.19 10.15 1.79
CA GLY A 58 18.90 11.17 1.01
C GLY A 58 19.25 10.68 -0.39
N ASN A 59 19.12 11.58 -1.38
CA ASN A 59 19.39 11.30 -2.79
C ASN A 59 18.59 10.11 -3.37
N ARG A 60 17.33 9.95 -2.93
CA ARG A 60 16.46 8.83 -3.29
C ARG A 60 15.03 9.26 -3.56
N ILE A 61 14.28 8.35 -4.17
CA ILE A 61 12.82 8.46 -4.26
C ILE A 61 12.23 7.79 -3.02
N VAL A 62 11.46 8.55 -2.25
CA VAL A 62 10.91 8.11 -0.97
C VAL A 62 9.42 7.86 -1.11
N LEU A 63 8.99 6.64 -0.78
CA LEU A 63 7.58 6.25 -0.68
C LEU A 63 7.15 6.36 0.78
N THR A 64 6.30 7.33 1.07
CA THR A 64 5.75 7.57 2.40
C THR A 64 4.26 7.25 2.44
N LEU A 65 3.86 6.34 3.32
CA LEU A 65 2.45 6.11 3.63
C LEU A 65 1.93 7.27 4.49
N VAL A 66 0.96 8.04 3.96
CA VAL A 66 0.41 9.25 4.61
C VAL A 66 -0.88 8.93 5.37
N LYS A 67 -1.78 8.19 4.75
CA LYS A 67 -3.12 7.90 5.29
C LYS A 67 -3.57 6.52 4.88
N THR A 68 -4.34 5.87 5.74
CA THR A 68 -5.13 4.67 5.41
C THR A 68 -6.63 4.97 5.55
N GLU A 69 -7.45 4.37 4.71
CA GLU A 69 -8.90 4.58 4.69
C GLU A 69 -9.62 3.26 4.42
N GLU A 70 -10.67 2.95 5.17
CA GLU A 70 -11.48 1.75 4.96
C GLU A 70 -12.38 1.92 3.72
N GLU A 71 -12.40 0.91 2.85
CA GLU A 71 -13.30 0.85 1.70
C GLU A 71 -14.65 0.26 2.13
N TYR A 72 -15.59 1.15 2.47
CA TYR A 72 -16.90 0.78 3.01
C TYR A 72 -17.78 -0.02 2.04
N ALA A 73 -17.60 0.14 0.73
CA ALA A 73 -18.40 -0.58 -0.27
C ALA A 73 -18.22 -2.11 -0.17
N MET A 74 -17.09 -2.59 0.35
CA MET A 74 -16.76 -4.01 0.46
C MET A 74 -17.11 -4.63 1.83
N LYS A 75 -17.74 -3.85 2.73
CA LYS A 75 -18.05 -4.26 4.11
C LYS A 75 -19.21 -5.26 4.22
N ASN A 76 -19.99 -5.45 3.15
CA ASN A 76 -21.25 -6.21 3.20
C ASN A 76 -21.06 -7.73 3.08
N ARG A 77 -20.06 -8.28 3.77
CA ARG A 77 -19.81 -9.72 3.82
C ARG A 77 -20.34 -10.31 5.13
N PRO A 78 -20.97 -11.50 5.08
CA PRO A 78 -21.49 -12.14 6.27
C PRO A 78 -20.38 -12.58 7.24
N ASN A 79 -20.64 -12.52 8.55
CA ASN A 79 -19.69 -12.90 9.60
C ASN A 79 -19.55 -14.42 9.81
N HIS A 80 -19.83 -15.20 8.78
CA HIS A 80 -19.68 -16.65 8.81
C HIS A 80 -19.08 -17.12 7.49
N ARG A 81 -18.13 -18.05 7.60
CA ARG A 81 -17.50 -18.72 6.45
C ARG A 81 -17.69 -20.21 6.59
N ARG A 82 -17.90 -20.89 5.47
CA ARG A 82 -17.87 -22.36 5.46
C ARG A 82 -16.42 -22.81 5.39
N ASN A 83 -15.98 -23.64 6.33
CA ASN A 83 -14.64 -24.20 6.28
C ASN A 83 -14.52 -25.13 5.05
N PRO A 84 -13.56 -24.89 4.14
CA PRO A 84 -13.40 -25.72 2.95
C PRO A 84 -12.96 -27.17 3.26
N VAL A 85 -12.36 -27.41 4.43
CA VAL A 85 -11.89 -28.74 4.87
C VAL A 85 -12.97 -29.50 5.66
N SER A 86 -13.55 -28.88 6.70
CA SER A 86 -14.51 -29.56 7.58
C SER A 86 -15.96 -29.46 7.09
N GLY A 87 -16.27 -28.53 6.18
CA GLY A 87 -17.62 -28.28 5.69
C GLY A 87 -18.56 -27.59 6.69
N ASN A 88 -18.10 -27.37 7.92
CA ASN A 88 -18.82 -26.71 9.01
C ASN A 88 -18.89 -25.19 8.80
N LEU A 89 -19.92 -24.58 9.39
CA LEU A 89 -20.01 -23.13 9.47
C LEU A 89 -19.08 -22.65 10.60
N GLU A 90 -18.25 -21.67 10.31
CA GLU A 90 -17.34 -21.06 11.27
C GLU A 90 -17.61 -19.56 11.34
N TYR A 91 -17.52 -19.00 12.53
CA TYR A 91 -17.56 -17.57 12.72
C TYR A 91 -16.23 -16.98 12.24
N ALA A 92 -16.32 -16.03 11.32
CA ALA A 92 -15.18 -15.29 10.81
C ALA A 92 -15.59 -13.84 10.61
N ASN A 93 -14.84 -12.90 11.19
CA ASN A 93 -15.06 -11.50 10.91
C ASN A 93 -14.74 -11.22 9.43
N PRO A 94 -15.56 -10.42 8.74
CA PRO A 94 -15.29 -10.09 7.36
C PRO A 94 -13.95 -9.34 7.24
N PRO A 95 -13.21 -9.55 6.15
CA PRO A 95 -11.95 -8.87 5.96
C PRO A 95 -12.15 -7.36 5.79
N VAL A 96 -11.17 -6.58 6.25
CA VAL A 96 -11.15 -5.13 6.10
C VAL A 96 -10.41 -4.80 4.81
N PHE A 97 -11.07 -4.04 3.93
CA PHE A 97 -10.45 -3.53 2.71
C PHE A 97 -9.95 -2.11 2.96
N LEU A 98 -8.71 -1.85 2.59
CA LEU A 98 -8.05 -0.56 2.79
C LEU A 98 -7.66 0.09 1.48
N ASN A 99 -7.78 1.40 1.48
CA ASN A 99 -7.18 2.33 0.55
C ASN A 99 -5.95 2.96 1.23
N LEU A 100 -4.79 2.83 0.62
CA LEU A 100 -3.53 3.39 1.13
C LEU A 100 -3.17 4.63 0.31
N TYR A 101 -2.93 5.75 0.98
CA TYR A 101 -2.50 6.99 0.35
C TYR A 101 -1.00 7.14 0.52
N VAL A 102 -0.28 7.06 -0.58
CA VAL A 102 1.19 7.06 -0.64
C VAL A 102 1.65 8.34 -1.32
N LEU A 103 2.54 9.06 -0.65
CA LEU A 103 3.27 10.19 -1.20
C LEU A 103 4.61 9.70 -1.73
N ILE A 104 4.88 9.95 -3.01
CA ILE A 104 6.15 9.62 -3.64
C ILE A 104 6.91 10.93 -3.83
N THR A 105 8.03 11.08 -3.13
CA THR A 105 8.83 12.30 -3.13
C THR A 105 10.19 12.04 -3.77
N ALA A 106 10.60 12.91 -4.69
CA ALA A 106 11.96 12.89 -5.23
C ALA A 106 12.89 13.73 -4.34
N ASN A 107 13.55 13.09 -3.37
CA ASN A 107 14.48 13.73 -2.44
C ASN A 107 15.90 13.74 -3.02
N VAL A 108 16.06 14.40 -4.16
CA VAL A 108 17.34 14.50 -4.90
C VAL A 108 17.87 15.92 -4.78
N GLY A 109 19.18 16.07 -4.58
CA GLY A 109 19.82 17.37 -4.37
C GLY A 109 19.70 18.32 -5.57
N GLU A 110 19.72 17.77 -6.79
CA GLU A 110 19.52 18.53 -8.02
C GLU A 110 18.04 18.55 -8.42
N TYR A 111 17.46 19.75 -8.48
CA TYR A 111 16.02 19.92 -8.70
C TYR A 111 15.56 19.48 -10.10
N GLU A 112 16.33 19.78 -11.15
CA GLU A 112 16.01 19.36 -12.52
C GLU A 112 15.96 17.82 -12.66
N VAL A 113 16.87 17.16 -11.94
CA VAL A 113 16.90 15.70 -11.82
C VAL A 113 15.67 15.19 -11.07
N ALA A 114 15.28 15.84 -9.97
CA ALA A 114 14.06 15.51 -9.23
C ALA A 114 12.78 15.61 -10.10
N LEU A 115 12.67 16.65 -10.93
CA LEU A 115 11.55 16.83 -11.87
C LEU A 115 11.52 15.73 -12.95
N SER A 116 12.70 15.34 -13.43
CA SER A 116 12.84 14.23 -14.38
C SER A 116 12.37 12.91 -13.76
N PHE A 117 12.65 12.68 -12.47
CA PHE A 117 12.11 11.52 -11.73
C PHE A 117 10.61 11.54 -11.59
N LEU A 118 10.01 12.68 -11.24
CA LEU A 118 8.56 12.77 -11.18
C LEU A 118 7.92 12.41 -12.51
N SER A 119 8.46 12.91 -13.62
CA SER A 119 7.94 12.60 -14.96
C SER A 119 7.99 11.09 -15.25
N ARG A 120 9.06 10.41 -14.82
CA ARG A 120 9.22 8.95 -14.99
C ARG A 120 8.26 8.16 -14.10
N VAL A 121 8.12 8.53 -12.83
CA VAL A 121 7.15 7.91 -11.91
C VAL A 121 5.74 8.02 -12.46
N ILE A 122 5.36 9.21 -12.96
CA ILE A 122 4.05 9.44 -13.57
C ILE A 122 3.88 8.57 -14.82
N SER A 123 4.88 8.55 -15.71
CA SER A 123 4.86 7.73 -16.93
C SER A 123 4.74 6.23 -16.62
N TYR A 124 5.41 5.76 -15.57
CA TYR A 124 5.35 4.37 -15.14
C TYR A 124 3.93 4.01 -14.69
N PHE A 125 3.32 4.79 -13.79
CA PHE A 125 1.95 4.52 -13.34
C PHE A 125 0.89 4.78 -14.40
N GLN A 126 1.19 5.60 -15.40
CA GLN A 126 0.32 5.74 -16.58
C GLN A 126 0.35 4.48 -17.45
N HIS A 127 1.51 3.82 -17.57
CA HIS A 127 1.68 2.57 -18.30
C HIS A 127 1.10 1.35 -17.54
N GLN A 128 1.40 1.25 -16.24
CA GLN A 128 0.99 0.17 -15.36
C GLN A 128 0.34 0.72 -14.09
N ASN A 129 -0.98 0.62 -14.03
CA ASN A 129 -1.80 1.05 -12.89
C ASN A 129 -2.47 -0.12 -12.14
N VAL A 130 -2.34 -1.34 -12.63
CA VAL A 130 -2.89 -2.55 -12.02
C VAL A 130 -1.75 -3.53 -11.75
N PHE A 131 -1.65 -3.98 -10.51
CA PHE A 131 -0.61 -4.90 -10.05
C PHE A 131 -1.24 -6.19 -9.56
N ASN A 132 -0.75 -7.31 -10.07
CA ASN A 132 -1.14 -8.66 -9.70
C ASN A 132 0.01 -9.64 -9.86
N GLU A 133 -0.18 -10.88 -9.40
CA GLU A 133 0.84 -11.93 -9.43
C GLU A 133 1.38 -12.27 -10.84
N ASN A 134 0.64 -11.96 -11.91
CA ASN A 134 1.02 -12.31 -13.28
C ASN A 134 1.81 -11.20 -14.00
N ASN A 135 1.71 -9.95 -13.53
CA ASN A 135 2.29 -8.78 -14.23
C ASN A 135 3.28 -7.99 -13.38
N THR A 136 3.61 -8.49 -12.20
CA THR A 136 4.42 -7.79 -11.19
C THR A 136 5.58 -8.68 -10.78
N VAL A 137 6.79 -8.12 -10.76
CA VAL A 137 7.98 -8.85 -10.34
C VAL A 137 8.05 -8.87 -8.81
N ALA A 138 8.19 -10.05 -8.23
CA ALA A 138 8.31 -10.23 -6.79
C ALA A 138 9.77 -10.00 -6.35
N PRO A 139 10.03 -9.18 -5.31
CA PRO A 139 11.38 -9.02 -4.77
C PRO A 139 11.93 -10.36 -4.24
N SER A 140 13.18 -10.66 -4.58
CA SER A 140 13.90 -11.81 -4.03
C SER A 140 14.25 -11.57 -2.56
N GLY A 141 13.49 -12.15 -1.63
CA GLY A 141 13.77 -12.08 -0.19
C GLY A 141 12.67 -11.50 0.69
N GLY A 142 11.48 -11.21 0.15
CA GLY A 142 10.28 -10.85 0.91
C GLY A 142 9.17 -11.91 0.79
N PHE A 143 8.22 -11.91 1.73
CA PHE A 143 6.99 -12.68 1.56
C PHE A 143 6.06 -11.88 0.64
N VAL A 144 6.03 -12.22 -0.65
CA VAL A 144 5.00 -11.71 -1.55
C VAL A 144 3.77 -12.60 -1.38
N PRO A 145 2.57 -12.05 -1.13
CA PRO A 145 1.36 -12.86 -1.07
C PRO A 145 1.22 -13.69 -2.35
N GLU A 146 0.89 -14.98 -2.23
CA GLU A 146 0.69 -15.87 -3.40
C GLU A 146 -0.33 -15.31 -4.41
N ILE A 147 -1.27 -14.51 -3.93
CA ILE A 147 -2.29 -13.84 -4.72
C ILE A 147 -2.42 -12.42 -4.17
N PHE A 148 -2.23 -11.42 -5.04
CA PHE A 148 -2.49 -10.02 -4.69
C PHE A 148 -3.06 -9.29 -5.90
N HIS A 149 -3.89 -8.29 -5.64
CA HIS A 149 -4.40 -7.42 -6.68
C HIS A 149 -4.63 -6.03 -6.11
N PHE A 150 -3.91 -5.04 -6.61
CA PHE A 150 -4.13 -3.65 -6.20
C PHE A 150 -4.03 -2.71 -7.40
N ASN A 151 -4.82 -1.64 -7.30
CA ASN A 151 -4.86 -0.60 -8.32
C ASN A 151 -4.22 0.66 -7.79
N VAL A 152 -3.45 1.35 -8.63
CA VAL A 152 -2.79 2.61 -8.33
C VAL A 152 -3.48 3.72 -9.11
N SER A 153 -3.86 4.80 -8.42
CA SER A 153 -4.53 5.95 -9.03
C SER A 153 -3.95 7.25 -8.48
N MET A 154 -3.73 8.24 -9.35
CA MET A 154 -3.20 9.54 -8.92
C MET A 154 -4.28 10.32 -8.17
N VAL A 155 -3.90 10.94 -7.07
CA VAL A 155 -4.74 11.86 -6.29
C VAL A 155 -4.14 13.26 -6.39
N SER A 156 -4.96 14.23 -6.76
CA SER A 156 -4.54 15.64 -6.87
C SER A 156 -5.17 16.46 -5.73
N PRO A 157 -4.48 16.61 -4.58
CA PRO A 157 -4.99 17.41 -3.47
C PRO A 157 -5.05 18.89 -3.85
N GLY A 158 -5.99 19.64 -3.24
CA GLY A 158 -6.01 21.10 -3.36
C GLY A 158 -4.80 21.75 -2.70
N LEU A 159 -4.50 23.00 -3.05
CA LEU A 159 -3.32 23.72 -2.52
C LEU A 159 -3.32 23.83 -0.99
N GLU A 160 -4.48 24.04 -0.37
CA GLU A 160 -4.61 24.07 1.10
C GLU A 160 -4.29 22.71 1.74
N GLN A 161 -4.85 21.63 1.18
CA GLN A 161 -4.60 20.26 1.66
C GLN A 161 -3.13 19.88 1.49
N LEU A 162 -2.53 20.28 0.36
CA LEU A 162 -1.11 20.07 0.10
C LEU A 162 -0.24 20.86 1.09
N ASN A 163 -0.61 22.10 1.40
CA ASN A 163 0.07 22.90 2.41
C ASN A 163 -0.03 22.25 3.80
N HIS A 164 -1.20 21.78 4.20
CA HIS A 164 -1.39 21.05 5.45
C HIS A 164 -0.58 19.75 5.49
N LEU A 165 -0.58 18.97 4.41
CA LEU A 165 0.18 17.73 4.29
C LEU A 165 1.68 18.00 4.53
N TRP A 166 2.25 18.95 3.80
CA TRP A 166 3.65 19.31 3.97
C TRP A 166 3.94 19.97 5.31
N GLY A 167 3.01 20.74 5.87
CA GLY A 167 3.12 21.29 7.22
C GLY A 167 3.29 20.20 8.29
N VAL A 168 2.55 19.09 8.18
CA VAL A 168 2.67 17.93 9.08
C VAL A 168 3.98 17.16 8.84
N LEU A 169 4.48 17.13 7.60
CA LEU A 169 5.72 16.44 7.21
C LEU A 169 7.00 17.28 7.41
N GLY A 170 6.96 18.38 8.17
CA GLY A 170 8.14 19.20 8.48
C GLY A 170 8.31 20.47 7.63
N GLY A 171 7.30 20.83 6.84
CA GLY A 171 7.11 22.18 6.28
C GLY A 171 7.86 22.51 4.98
N LYS A 172 8.81 21.68 4.55
CA LYS A 172 9.54 21.89 3.29
C LYS A 172 8.90 21.12 2.15
N ILE A 173 8.31 21.84 1.20
CA ILE A 173 7.72 21.24 0.01
C ILE A 173 8.84 20.74 -0.90
N MET A 174 8.76 19.47 -1.27
CA MET A 174 9.62 18.85 -2.27
C MET A 174 8.80 18.44 -3.50
N PRO A 175 9.45 18.22 -4.66
CA PRO A 175 8.80 17.61 -5.81
C PRO A 175 8.19 16.25 -5.44
N SER A 176 6.86 16.16 -5.48
CA SER A 176 6.14 14.95 -5.08
C SER A 176 4.87 14.72 -5.87
N VAL A 177 4.45 13.45 -5.94
CA VAL A 177 3.16 13.01 -6.49
C VAL A 177 2.44 12.15 -5.46
N PHE A 178 1.11 12.27 -5.42
CA PHE A 178 0.28 11.59 -4.44
C PHE A 178 -0.57 10.53 -5.12
N TYR A 179 -0.54 9.31 -4.60
CA TYR A 179 -1.21 8.16 -5.18
C TYR A 179 -2.07 7.45 -4.14
N LYS A 180 -3.19 6.91 -4.60
CA LYS A 180 -4.06 6.00 -3.85
C LYS A 180 -3.87 4.59 -4.40
N LEU A 181 -3.42 3.70 -3.54
CA LEU A 181 -3.44 2.26 -3.75
C LEU A 181 -4.76 1.72 -3.22
N GLN A 182 -5.52 1.03 -4.06
CA GLN A 182 -6.81 0.44 -3.70
C GLN A 182 -6.69 -1.06 -3.48
N LEU A 183 -7.50 -1.53 -2.52
CA LEU A 183 -7.85 -2.92 -2.30
C LEU A 183 -6.81 -3.74 -1.53
N GLN A 184 -6.39 -3.23 -0.36
CA GLN A 184 -5.64 -4.07 0.56
C GLN A 184 -6.54 -4.84 1.53
N GLN A 185 -6.58 -6.17 1.41
CA GLN A 185 -7.35 -7.05 2.28
C GLN A 185 -6.56 -7.43 3.54
N ILE A 186 -7.01 -6.96 4.70
CA ILE A 186 -6.52 -7.42 5.99
C ILE A 186 -7.57 -8.34 6.63
N GLU A 187 -7.16 -9.57 6.91
CA GLU A 187 -8.00 -10.57 7.55
C GLU A 187 -7.28 -11.11 8.79
N TYR A 188 -8.03 -11.16 9.90
CA TYR A 188 -7.59 -11.87 11.09
C TYR A 188 -7.99 -13.35 10.95
N ILE A 189 -7.00 -14.23 10.90
CA ILE A 189 -7.22 -15.67 10.81
C ILE A 189 -6.94 -16.27 12.20
N PRO A 190 -7.95 -16.77 12.93
CA PRO A 190 -7.74 -17.40 14.22
C PRO A 190 -7.07 -18.78 14.07
N ASP A 191 -6.18 -19.13 15.00
CA ASP A 191 -5.52 -20.45 15.06
C ASP A 191 -6.53 -21.58 15.28
N GLU A 192 -7.58 -21.33 16.08
CA GLU A 192 -8.70 -22.23 16.31
C GLU A 192 -9.99 -21.59 15.77
N PRO A 193 -10.65 -22.21 14.78
CA PRO A 193 -11.89 -21.68 14.25
C PRO A 193 -13.02 -21.78 15.27
N GLN A 194 -13.77 -20.69 15.45
CA GLN A 194 -14.97 -20.71 16.28
C GLN A 194 -16.13 -21.33 15.49
N PRO A 195 -16.73 -22.44 15.95
CA PRO A 195 -17.85 -23.05 15.25
C PRO A 195 -19.07 -22.12 15.32
N ALA A 196 -19.65 -21.82 14.15
CA ALA A 196 -20.94 -21.18 14.06
C ALA A 196 -22.03 -22.26 13.99
N SER A 197 -23.01 -22.21 14.87
CA SER A 197 -24.11 -23.17 14.85
C SER A 197 -25.06 -22.86 13.68
N PRO A 198 -25.44 -23.84 12.84
CA PRO A 198 -26.41 -23.60 11.78
C PRO A 198 -27.77 -23.25 12.36
N ILE A 199 -28.55 -22.42 11.66
CA ILE A 199 -29.93 -22.09 12.06
C ILE A 199 -30.78 -23.35 11.89
N THR A 200 -31.26 -23.91 13.00
CA THR A 200 -32.04 -25.17 13.01
C THR A 200 -33.56 -24.95 13.03
N LYS A 201 -34.02 -23.75 13.37
CA LYS A 201 -35.45 -23.44 13.48
C LYS A 201 -35.75 -22.02 13.01
N ILE A 202 -36.72 -21.90 12.11
CA ILE A 202 -37.34 -20.62 11.71
C ILE A 202 -38.77 -20.66 12.26
N THR A 203 -39.15 -19.65 13.05
CA THR A 203 -40.53 -19.52 13.56
C THR A 203 -41.18 -18.35 12.83
N LEU A 204 -42.20 -18.62 12.02
CA LEU A 204 -43.01 -17.58 11.38
C LEU A 204 -44.13 -17.15 12.33
N THR A 205 -44.20 -15.85 12.62
CA THR A 205 -45.22 -15.27 13.53
C THR A 205 -46.41 -14.68 12.77
N GLU A 206 -46.33 -14.50 11.46
CA GLU A 206 -47.39 -13.90 10.66
C GLU A 206 -48.07 -14.91 9.72
N GLN A 207 -49.39 -15.00 9.84
CA GLN A 207 -50.26 -15.57 8.81
C GLN A 207 -50.80 -14.40 7.97
N ILE A 208 -50.61 -14.48 6.65
CA ILE A 208 -51.20 -13.54 5.70
C ILE A 208 -52.71 -13.85 5.66
N ASN A 209 -53.54 -12.89 6.05
CA ASN A 209 -55.00 -12.92 5.90
C ASN A 209 -55.42 -12.63 4.46
#